data_AF-A0A0J8VAA8-F1
#
_entry.id   AF-A0A0J8VAA8-F1
#
_cell.length_a   1.000
_cell.length_b   1.000
_cell.length_c   1.000
_cell.angle_alpha   90.00
_cell.angle_beta   90.00
_cell.angle_gamma   90.00
#
_symmetry.space_group_name_H-M   'P 1'
#
loop_
_entity.id
_entity.type
_entity.pdbx_description
1 polymer ?
#
loop_
_entity_poly.entity_id
_entity_poly.type
_entity_poly.pdbx_seq_one_letter_code
_entity_poly.pdbx_strand_id
1 'polypeptide(L)'
;MTIRDDFIHNPPIIDVYWEGPYTIDNIDTVQDSAHCLYQIYGPHPVYGTSTLLYIGKTEAQTADQRIRQHNWISNQADMCSIYIATCGVFSNWKNWGEDKRERYGKFQETKGITISNLESLLIYAHQPSYNSQSLKSTNFADNAFRIFNSGSRVLLLPEVSTQFYADPNISHPEADQ
;
A
#
# COMPACT_ATOMS: atom_id res chain seq x y z
N MET A 1 7.22 9.94 25.96
CA MET A 1 7.84 9.15 24.87
C MET A 1 8.70 10.12 24.09
N THR A 2 10.02 10.09 24.29
CA THR A 2 10.93 11.06 23.67
C THR A 2 11.21 10.61 22.25
N ILE A 3 10.66 11.33 21.26
CA ILE A 3 11.04 11.15 19.86
C ILE A 3 12.55 11.44 19.80
N ARG A 4 13.37 10.48 19.37
CA ARG A 4 14.81 10.67 19.26
C ARG A 4 15.09 11.77 18.22
N ASP A 5 15.90 12.75 18.57
CA ASP A 5 16.25 13.89 17.70
C ASP A 5 16.86 13.47 16.35
N ASP A 6 17.39 12.24 16.25
CA ASP A 6 17.99 11.66 15.05
C ASP A 6 16.96 11.41 13.91
N PHE A 7 15.65 11.48 14.20
CA PHE A 7 14.57 11.18 13.23
C PHE A 7 14.23 12.34 12.27
N ILE A 8 14.77 13.54 12.48
CA ILE A 8 14.29 14.76 11.79
C ILE A 8 14.95 14.98 10.41
N HIS A 9 16.11 14.39 10.09
CA HIS A 9 16.90 14.91 8.95
C HIS A 9 16.77 14.25 7.57
N ASN A 10 16.27 13.02 7.42
CA ASN A 10 15.81 12.50 6.11
C ASN A 10 15.16 11.11 6.30
N PRO A 11 13.82 11.01 6.43
CA PRO A 11 13.19 9.70 6.58
C PRO A 11 13.44 8.84 5.32
N PRO A 12 13.64 7.51 5.47
CA PRO A 12 13.72 6.62 4.32
C PRO A 12 12.48 6.76 3.44
N ILE A 13 12.73 6.73 2.14
CA ILE A 13 11.69 6.74 1.12
C ILE A 13 11.61 5.33 0.54
N ILE A 14 10.41 4.77 0.52
CA ILE A 14 10.11 3.47 -0.08
C ILE A 14 9.34 3.72 -1.37
N ASP A 15 9.86 3.25 -2.50
CA ASP A 15 9.09 3.17 -3.74
C ASP A 15 8.17 1.97 -3.69
N VAL A 16 6.91 2.20 -4.06
CA VAL A 16 5.91 1.17 -4.29
C VAL A 16 5.57 1.26 -5.77
N TYR A 17 6.15 0.34 -6.55
CA TYR A 17 5.99 0.30 -7.99
C TYR A 17 4.79 -0.58 -8.35
N TRP A 18 3.74 0.05 -8.88
CA TRP A 18 2.47 -0.60 -9.19
C TRP A 18 2.39 -1.09 -10.64
N GLU A 19 1.87 -2.29 -10.82
CA GLU A 19 1.63 -2.95 -12.12
C GLU A 19 0.17 -3.36 -12.28
N GLY A 20 -0.30 -3.42 -13.52
CA GLY A 20 -1.67 -3.75 -13.89
C GLY A 20 -2.26 -2.80 -14.94
N PRO A 21 -3.58 -2.88 -15.21
CA PRO A 21 -4.56 -3.66 -14.48
C PRO A 21 -4.55 -5.16 -14.81
N TYR A 22 -4.84 -5.96 -13.81
CA TYR A 22 -5.17 -7.38 -13.87
C TYR A 22 -6.66 -7.59 -13.54
N THR A 23 -7.17 -8.77 -13.87
CA THR A 23 -8.48 -9.27 -13.46
C THR A 23 -8.30 -10.53 -12.62
N ILE A 24 -9.36 -10.96 -11.93
CA ILE A 24 -9.32 -12.21 -11.16
C ILE A 24 -9.00 -13.44 -12.03
N ASP A 25 -9.28 -13.36 -13.33
CA ASP A 25 -9.08 -14.43 -14.30
C ASP A 25 -7.65 -14.52 -14.82
N ASN A 26 -6.89 -13.41 -14.79
CA ASN A 26 -5.52 -13.37 -15.32
C ASN A 26 -4.44 -13.07 -14.26
N ILE A 27 -4.82 -12.87 -12.99
CA ILE A 27 -3.87 -12.57 -11.91
C ILE A 27 -2.89 -13.73 -11.64
N ASP A 28 -3.26 -14.95 -12.02
CA ASP A 28 -2.42 -16.15 -11.95
C ASP A 28 -1.19 -16.08 -12.87
N THR A 29 -1.20 -15.21 -13.88
CA THR A 29 -0.01 -14.91 -14.69
C THR A 29 1.08 -14.20 -13.88
N VAL A 30 0.76 -13.72 -12.68
CA VAL A 30 1.69 -13.03 -11.79
C VAL A 30 1.99 -13.88 -10.54
N GLN A 31 2.89 -14.85 -10.71
CA GLN A 31 3.31 -15.76 -9.63
C GLN A 31 4.61 -15.33 -8.92
N ASP A 32 5.04 -14.09 -9.09
CA ASP A 32 6.28 -13.63 -8.47
C ASP A 32 6.06 -13.28 -7.00
N SER A 33 6.78 -14.00 -6.13
CA SER A 33 6.82 -13.80 -4.67
C SER A 33 7.34 -12.42 -4.23
N ALA A 34 7.89 -11.61 -5.14
CA ALA A 34 8.30 -10.25 -4.88
C ALA A 34 7.12 -9.27 -4.71
N HIS A 35 5.95 -9.59 -5.29
CA HIS A 35 4.76 -8.78 -5.09
C HIS A 35 4.34 -8.85 -3.64
N CYS A 36 4.29 -7.69 -2.99
CA CYS A 36 4.12 -7.54 -1.54
C CYS A 36 2.90 -6.69 -1.16
N LEU A 37 2.37 -5.88 -2.10
CA LEU A 37 1.12 -5.13 -1.94
C LEU A 37 0.20 -5.34 -3.15
N TYR A 38 -1.09 -5.14 -2.95
CA TYR A 38 -2.09 -5.08 -4.00
C TYR A 38 -3.20 -4.09 -3.67
N GLN A 39 -3.84 -3.58 -4.71
CA GLN A 39 -5.02 -2.73 -4.63
C GLN A 39 -6.10 -3.25 -5.58
N ILE A 40 -7.35 -3.05 -5.18
CA ILE A 40 -8.52 -3.52 -5.92
C ILE A 40 -9.44 -2.31 -6.16
N TYR A 41 -9.74 -2.07 -7.43
CA TYR A 41 -10.69 -1.08 -7.89
C TYR A 41 -11.94 -1.76 -8.42
N GLY A 42 -13.09 -1.15 -8.22
CA GLY A 42 -14.35 -1.67 -8.73
C GLY A 42 -15.52 -0.74 -8.42
N PRO A 43 -16.76 -1.20 -8.66
CA PRO A 43 -17.94 -0.40 -8.43
C PRO A 43 -18.25 -0.26 -6.94
N HIS A 44 -18.57 0.96 -6.51
CA HIS A 44 -19.12 1.26 -5.20
C HIS A 44 -20.42 2.07 -5.37
N PRO A 45 -21.55 1.68 -4.74
CA PRO A 45 -22.84 2.33 -4.94
C PRO A 45 -22.87 3.86 -4.72
N VAL A 46 -21.96 4.36 -3.88
CA VAL A 46 -21.86 5.80 -3.54
C VAL A 46 -20.78 6.53 -4.34
N TYR A 47 -19.69 5.85 -4.72
CA TYR A 47 -18.46 6.52 -5.19
C TYR A 47 -18.18 6.30 -6.69
N GLY A 48 -19.00 5.51 -7.37
CA GLY A 48 -18.91 5.29 -8.81
C GLY A 48 -18.36 3.92 -9.18
N THR A 49 -18.07 3.72 -10.47
CA THR A 49 -17.75 2.40 -11.05
C THR A 49 -16.27 2.01 -10.97
N SER A 50 -15.39 2.97 -10.65
CA SER A 50 -13.93 2.77 -10.65
C SER A 50 -13.29 3.35 -9.39
N THR A 51 -13.78 2.92 -8.23
CA THR A 51 -13.32 3.40 -6.92
C THR A 51 -12.32 2.44 -6.29
N LEU A 52 -11.38 2.97 -5.51
CA LEU A 52 -10.49 2.16 -4.66
C LEU A 52 -11.31 1.46 -3.57
N LEU A 53 -11.47 0.14 -3.70
CA LEU A 53 -12.22 -0.67 -2.75
C LEU A 53 -11.34 -1.22 -1.65
N TYR A 54 -10.14 -1.70 -2.01
CA TYR A 54 -9.28 -2.42 -1.08
C TYR A 54 -7.80 -2.19 -1.35
N ILE A 55 -7.00 -2.13 -0.29
CA ILE A 55 -5.53 -2.27 -0.29
C ILE A 55 -5.19 -3.41 0.64
N GLY A 56 -4.29 -4.30 0.21
CA GLY A 56 -3.80 -5.39 1.04
C GLY A 56 -2.34 -5.73 0.78
N LYS A 57 -1.77 -6.54 1.66
CA LYS A 57 -0.43 -7.13 1.53
C LYS A 57 -0.44 -8.63 1.30
N THR A 58 0.68 -9.13 0.79
CA THR A 58 1.06 -10.54 0.78
C THR A 58 2.23 -10.76 1.74
N GLU A 59 2.27 -11.92 2.41
CA GLU A 59 3.38 -12.27 3.31
C GLU A 59 3.98 -13.64 2.91
N ALA A 60 3.22 -14.70 3.17
CA ALA A 60 3.63 -16.08 2.86
C ALA A 60 3.11 -16.58 1.50
N GLN A 61 2.02 -15.97 1.00
CA GLN A 61 1.33 -16.37 -0.22
C GLN A 61 1.66 -15.44 -1.37
N THR A 62 1.52 -15.93 -2.60
CA THR A 62 1.56 -15.10 -3.80
C THR A 62 0.33 -14.18 -3.87
N ALA A 63 0.42 -13.14 -4.72
CA ALA A 63 -0.66 -12.17 -4.88
C ALA A 63 -1.97 -12.83 -5.34
N ASP A 64 -1.93 -13.72 -6.33
CA ASP A 64 -3.10 -14.44 -6.82
C ASP A 64 -3.80 -15.24 -5.71
N GLN A 65 -3.04 -16.00 -4.91
CA GLN A 65 -3.58 -16.81 -3.83
C GLN A 65 -4.26 -15.96 -2.75
N ARG A 66 -3.65 -14.82 -2.41
CA ARG A 66 -4.21 -13.91 -1.40
C ARG A 66 -5.45 -13.19 -1.93
N ILE A 67 -5.42 -12.74 -3.18
CA ILE A 67 -6.54 -12.02 -3.79
C ILE A 67 -7.76 -12.93 -3.95
N ARG A 68 -7.58 -14.20 -4.31
CA ARG A 68 -8.69 -15.18 -4.45
C ARG A 68 -9.41 -15.49 -3.13
N GLN A 69 -8.85 -15.13 -1.97
CA GLN A 69 -9.54 -15.26 -0.68
C GLN A 69 -10.61 -14.18 -0.47
N HIS A 70 -10.57 -13.09 -1.25
CA HIS A 70 -11.58 -12.04 -1.23
C HIS A 70 -12.80 -12.44 -2.07
N ASN A 71 -13.64 -13.31 -1.52
CA ASN A 71 -14.85 -13.82 -2.18
C ASN A 71 -15.82 -12.73 -2.66
N TRP A 72 -15.78 -11.53 -2.07
CA TRP A 72 -16.60 -10.39 -2.45
C TRP A 72 -16.28 -9.81 -3.83
N ILE A 73 -15.08 -10.07 -4.39
CA ILE A 73 -14.69 -9.60 -5.73
C ILE A 73 -15.63 -10.19 -6.78
N SER A 74 -15.93 -11.49 -6.67
CA SER A 74 -16.84 -12.19 -7.59
C SER A 74 -18.30 -11.78 -7.47
N ASN A 75 -18.66 -11.07 -6.40
CA ASN A 75 -20.02 -10.59 -6.14
C ASN A 75 -20.22 -9.13 -6.56
N GLN A 76 -19.21 -8.48 -7.14
CA GLN A 76 -19.34 -7.12 -7.64
C GLN A 76 -20.26 -7.05 -8.85
N ALA A 77 -20.98 -5.93 -8.98
CA ALA A 77 -21.92 -5.72 -10.08
C ALA A 77 -21.22 -5.57 -11.45
N ASP A 78 -19.92 -5.26 -11.45
CA ASP A 78 -19.07 -5.08 -12.63
C ASP A 78 -17.64 -5.56 -12.31
N MET A 79 -16.79 -5.65 -13.34
CA MET A 79 -15.42 -6.15 -13.26
C MET A 79 -14.57 -5.33 -12.28
N CYS A 80 -13.79 -6.03 -11.46
CA CYS A 80 -12.75 -5.41 -10.65
C CYS A 80 -11.43 -5.32 -11.42
N SER A 81 -10.73 -4.21 -11.25
CA SER A 81 -9.35 -4.02 -11.71
C SER A 81 -8.39 -4.19 -10.53
N ILE A 82 -7.42 -5.06 -10.69
CA ILE A 82 -6.44 -5.42 -9.67
C ILE A 82 -5.09 -4.84 -10.09
N TYR A 83 -4.39 -4.24 -9.14
CA TYR A 83 -3.00 -3.83 -9.32
C TYR A 83 -2.17 -4.40 -8.19
N ILE A 84 -0.94 -4.74 -8.49
CA ILE A 84 0.00 -5.38 -7.58
C ILE A 84 1.29 -4.57 -7.57
N ALA A 85 2.03 -4.64 -6.48
CA ALA A 85 3.26 -3.87 -6.36
C ALA A 85 4.40 -4.66 -5.77
N THR A 86 5.59 -4.30 -6.25
CA THR A 86 6.87 -4.61 -5.63
C THR A 86 7.37 -3.35 -4.91
N CYS A 87 8.17 -3.52 -3.86
CA CYS A 87 8.63 -2.40 -3.03
C CYS A 87 10.16 -2.39 -2.92
N GLY A 88 10.74 -1.20 -2.94
CA GLY A 88 12.18 -1.00 -2.86
C GLY A 88 12.55 0.30 -2.17
N VAL A 89 13.76 0.38 -1.61
CA VAL A 89 14.26 1.63 -1.03
C VAL A 89 14.65 2.59 -2.14
N PHE A 90 14.06 3.78 -2.13
CA PHE A 90 14.48 4.86 -3.01
C PHE A 90 15.90 5.31 -2.62
N SER A 91 16.82 5.24 -3.57
CA SER A 91 18.23 5.56 -3.34
C SER A 91 18.53 7.03 -3.65
N ASN A 92 18.23 7.48 -4.88
CA ASN A 92 18.44 8.86 -5.32
C ASN A 92 17.70 9.16 -6.64
N TRP A 93 17.53 10.45 -6.94
CA TRP A 93 16.88 10.92 -8.18
C TRP A 93 17.69 10.68 -9.45
N LYS A 94 19.02 10.59 -9.35
CA LYS A 94 19.92 10.41 -10.51
C LYS A 94 19.66 9.07 -11.19
N ASN A 95 19.52 8.01 -10.40
CA ASN A 95 19.29 6.66 -10.89
C ASN A 95 17.80 6.35 -11.09
N TRP A 96 16.90 7.19 -10.56
CA TRP A 96 15.46 6.99 -10.62
C TRP A 96 14.93 6.89 -12.06
N GLY A 97 15.46 7.69 -13.00
CA GLY A 97 15.03 7.66 -14.40
C GLY A 97 15.77 6.63 -15.27
N GLU A 98 16.96 6.20 -14.83
CA GLU A 98 17.84 5.29 -15.59
C GLU A 98 17.63 3.82 -15.21
N ASP A 99 17.17 3.55 -13.98
CA ASP A 99 16.70 2.23 -13.59
C ASP A 99 15.48 1.90 -14.45
N LYS A 100 15.61 0.84 -15.26
CA LYS A 100 14.48 0.10 -15.85
C LYS A 100 13.67 -0.49 -14.71
N ARG A 101 12.91 0.35 -14.01
CA ARG A 101 12.03 -0.02 -12.91
C ARG A 101 10.89 -0.82 -13.50
N GLU A 102 11.15 -2.10 -13.69
CA GLU A 102 10.14 -3.08 -14.07
C GLU A 102 9.62 -3.74 -12.80
N ARG A 103 10.50 -4.26 -11.92
CA ARG A 103 10.13 -4.87 -10.63
C ARG A 103 11.27 -4.81 -9.60
N TYR A 104 10.93 -4.56 -8.33
CA TYR A 104 11.84 -4.82 -7.21
C TYR A 104 11.81 -6.29 -6.80
N GLY A 105 12.89 -6.77 -6.18
CA GLY A 105 12.89 -8.08 -5.51
C GLY A 105 12.00 -8.10 -4.26
N LYS A 106 11.88 -9.27 -3.61
CA LYS A 106 11.08 -9.43 -2.40
C LYS A 106 11.50 -8.43 -1.32
N PHE A 107 10.56 -7.57 -0.93
CA PHE A 107 10.79 -6.54 0.07
C PHE A 107 11.33 -7.15 1.36
N GLN A 108 12.44 -6.60 1.83
CA GLN A 108 13.03 -6.92 3.12
C GLN A 108 12.80 -5.74 4.05
N GLU A 109 12.51 -6.03 5.31
CA GLU A 109 12.40 -5.01 6.35
C GLU A 109 13.65 -4.12 6.36
N THR A 110 13.44 -2.82 6.42
CA THR A 110 14.53 -1.84 6.37
C THR A 110 14.30 -0.76 7.41
N LYS A 111 15.29 -0.53 8.28
CA LYS A 111 15.20 0.47 9.37
C LYS A 111 13.93 0.33 10.24
N GLY A 112 13.47 -0.91 10.49
CA GLY A 112 12.24 -1.16 11.25
C GLY A 112 10.94 -1.03 10.45
N ILE A 113 11.02 -0.72 9.15
CA ILE A 113 9.87 -0.55 8.26
C ILE A 113 9.56 -1.90 7.59
N THR A 114 8.44 -2.47 8.01
CA THR A 114 7.85 -3.69 7.50
C THR A 114 6.81 -3.39 6.41
N ILE A 115 6.43 -4.42 5.65
CA ILE A 115 5.33 -4.33 4.68
C ILE A 115 3.99 -3.93 5.34
N SER A 116 3.78 -4.33 6.60
CA SER A 116 2.61 -3.95 7.41
C SER A 116 2.55 -2.46 7.66
N ASN A 117 3.71 -1.80 7.85
CA ASN A 117 3.76 -0.35 8.01
C ASN A 117 3.35 0.33 6.69
N LEU A 118 3.81 -0.18 5.54
CA LEU A 118 3.46 0.36 4.22
C LEU A 118 1.95 0.23 3.94
N GLU A 119 1.39 -0.96 4.13
CA GLU A 119 -0.04 -1.24 3.97
C GLU A 119 -0.89 -0.33 4.87
N SER A 120 -0.53 -0.23 6.16
CA SER A 120 -1.25 0.58 7.14
C SER A 120 -1.23 2.08 6.76
N LEU A 121 -0.09 2.62 6.32
CA LEU A 121 -0.02 4.02 5.86
C LEU A 121 -0.87 4.26 4.61
N LEU A 122 -0.83 3.35 3.64
CA LEU A 122 -1.62 3.47 2.41
C LEU A 122 -3.13 3.40 2.69
N ILE A 123 -3.57 2.46 3.54
CA ILE A 123 -4.97 2.37 3.97
C ILE A 123 -5.39 3.65 4.68
N TYR A 124 -4.57 4.14 5.62
CA TYR A 124 -4.89 5.35 6.37
C TYR A 124 -4.99 6.59 5.47
N ALA A 125 -4.08 6.74 4.51
CA ALA A 125 -4.07 7.90 3.60
C ALA A 125 -5.25 7.90 2.61
N HIS A 126 -5.72 6.73 2.17
CA HIS A 126 -6.69 6.62 1.07
C HIS A 126 -8.08 6.13 1.49
N GLN A 127 -8.23 5.62 2.71
CA GLN A 127 -9.49 5.18 3.31
C GLN A 127 -10.37 4.30 2.38
N PRO A 128 -9.86 3.16 1.85
CA PRO A 128 -10.64 2.31 0.96
C PRO A 128 -11.90 1.76 1.64
N SER A 129 -13.01 1.73 0.90
CA SER A 129 -14.33 1.37 1.46
C SER A 129 -14.40 -0.01 2.12
N TYR A 130 -13.66 -1.01 1.61
CA TYR A 130 -13.68 -2.39 2.14
C TYR A 130 -12.54 -2.68 3.13
N ASN A 131 -11.68 -1.69 3.43
CA ASN A 131 -10.69 -1.79 4.50
C ASN A 131 -11.23 -1.35 5.87
N SER A 132 -12.55 -1.27 6.07
CA SER A 132 -13.19 -0.70 7.27
C SER A 132 -12.66 -1.24 8.61
N GLN A 133 -12.30 -2.52 8.68
CA GLN A 133 -11.70 -3.13 9.89
C GLN A 133 -10.24 -2.68 10.13
N SER A 134 -9.51 -2.30 9.08
CA SER A 134 -8.11 -1.89 9.12
C SER A 134 -7.92 -0.37 9.22
N LEU A 135 -8.98 0.44 9.06
CA LEU A 135 -8.89 1.92 9.12
C LEU A 135 -8.38 2.44 10.48
N LYS A 136 -8.58 1.66 11.55
CA LYS A 136 -8.10 2.00 12.90
C LYS A 136 -6.64 1.61 13.14
N SER A 137 -6.01 0.87 12.22
CA SER A 137 -4.63 0.42 12.40
C SER A 137 -3.66 1.57 12.15
N THR A 138 -2.91 1.93 13.19
CA THR A 138 -1.83 2.93 13.16
C THR A 138 -0.46 2.27 13.20
N ASN A 139 -0.31 1.07 12.64
CA ASN A 139 0.96 0.34 12.64
C ASN A 139 2.11 1.16 12.03
N PHE A 140 1.84 2.15 11.17
CA PHE A 140 2.85 3.05 10.63
C PHE A 140 3.40 4.09 11.62
N ALA A 141 2.69 4.39 12.72
CA ALA A 141 2.92 5.58 13.55
C ALA A 141 4.28 5.59 14.27
N ASP A 142 4.82 4.41 14.60
CA ASP A 142 6.09 4.29 15.31
C ASP A 142 7.32 4.52 14.42
N ASN A 143 7.14 4.57 13.09
CA ASN A 143 8.23 4.67 12.12
C ASN A 143 8.10 5.92 11.23
N ALA A 144 9.18 6.70 11.16
CA ALA A 144 9.29 7.85 10.27
C ALA A 144 9.68 7.39 8.85
N PHE A 145 8.77 7.45 7.86
CA PHE A 145 9.05 7.09 6.47
C PHE A 145 8.10 7.74 5.46
N ARG A 146 8.49 7.68 4.19
CA ARG A 146 7.70 8.15 3.04
C ARG A 146 7.47 7.01 2.06
N ILE A 147 6.32 7.01 1.40
CA ILE A 147 6.03 6.15 0.26
C ILE A 147 5.94 7.02 -0.99
N PHE A 148 6.68 6.65 -2.02
CA PHE A 148 6.44 7.10 -3.39
C PHE A 148 5.65 6.02 -4.11
N ASN A 149 4.47 6.38 -4.61
CA ASN A 149 3.68 5.50 -5.46
C ASN A 149 4.07 5.77 -6.92
N SER A 150 4.68 4.79 -7.57
CA SER A 150 5.11 4.88 -8.97
C SER A 150 4.43 3.81 -9.83
N GLY A 151 4.67 3.84 -11.15
CA GLY A 151 3.96 2.96 -12.09
C GLY A 151 2.46 3.24 -12.17
N SER A 152 1.67 2.17 -12.32
CA SER A 152 0.21 2.18 -12.48
C SER A 152 -0.54 2.40 -11.14
N ARG A 153 -0.24 3.50 -10.43
CA ARG A 153 -0.79 3.78 -9.09
C ARG A 153 -2.28 4.19 -9.06
N VAL A 154 -2.87 4.48 -10.21
CA VAL A 154 -4.28 4.92 -10.36
C VAL A 154 -4.62 6.14 -9.50
N LEU A 155 -5.48 6.00 -8.47
CA LEU A 155 -5.93 7.10 -7.61
C LEU A 155 -5.07 7.28 -6.36
N LEU A 156 -4.04 6.45 -6.14
CA LEU A 156 -3.14 6.65 -5.03
C LEU A 156 -2.40 7.99 -5.16
N LEU A 157 -2.31 8.72 -4.05
CA LEU A 157 -1.48 9.91 -3.94
C LEU A 157 -0.04 9.56 -4.34
N PRO A 158 0.61 10.37 -5.19
CA PRO A 158 1.98 10.08 -5.65
C PRO A 158 2.98 9.96 -4.50
N GLU A 159 2.72 10.67 -3.41
CA GLU A 159 3.53 10.65 -2.21
C GLU A 159 2.63 10.66 -0.97
N VAL A 160 2.95 9.79 0.00
CA VAL A 160 2.38 9.81 1.36
C VAL A 160 3.51 9.68 2.38
N SER A 161 3.37 10.29 3.55
CA SER A 161 4.42 10.29 4.57
C SER A 161 3.82 10.10 5.96
N THR A 162 4.52 9.36 6.83
CA THR A 162 4.03 9.22 8.20
C THR A 162 4.04 10.56 8.93
N GLN A 163 4.98 11.46 8.66
CA GLN A 163 5.03 12.78 9.29
C GLN A 163 3.82 13.65 8.97
N PHE A 164 3.22 13.50 7.78
CA PHE A 164 2.03 14.24 7.41
C PHE A 164 0.77 13.74 8.15
N TYR A 165 0.70 12.44 8.44
CA TYR A 165 -0.49 11.79 9.00
C TYR A 165 -0.40 11.47 10.49
N ALA A 166 0.80 11.29 11.02
CA ALA A 166 1.09 11.16 12.44
C ALA A 166 1.20 12.55 13.04
N ASP A 167 0.07 13.23 13.26
CA ASP A 167 0.03 14.41 14.12
C ASP A 167 0.05 13.95 15.58
N PRO A 168 1.14 14.15 16.34
CA PRO A 168 1.24 13.72 17.74
C PRO A 168 0.28 14.49 18.67
N ASN A 169 -0.38 15.55 18.19
CA ASN A 169 -1.35 16.31 18.99
C ASN A 169 -2.78 15.76 18.86
N ILE A 170 -3.02 14.80 17.97
CA ILE A 170 -4.32 14.14 17.84
C ILE A 170 -4.32 12.91 18.74
N SER A 171 -4.79 13.08 19.96
CA SER A 171 -5.26 11.93 20.75
C SER A 171 -6.52 11.41 20.07
N HIS A 172 -6.44 10.25 19.42
CA HIS A 172 -7.64 9.52 19.07
C HIS A 172 -8.30 9.14 20.40
N PRO A 173 -9.55 9.56 20.67
CA PRO A 173 -10.23 9.15 21.89
C PRO A 173 -10.16 7.63 21.94
N GLU A 174 -9.64 7.12 23.06
CA GLU A 174 -9.61 5.69 23.34
C GLU A 174 -11.01 5.15 23.04
N ALA A 175 -11.07 4.06 22.28
CA ALA A 175 -12.30 3.32 22.07
C ALA A 175 -12.67 2.68 23.42
N ASP A 176 -13.20 3.49 24.32
CA ASP A 176 -13.96 3.03 25.46
C ASP A 176 -15.26 2.42 24.92
N GLN A 177 -15.40 1.13 25.21
CA GLN A 177 -16.55 0.21 25.04
C GLN A 177 -16.50 -0.74 23.84
#